data_AF-A0A433V405-F1
#
_entry.id   AF-A0A433V405-F1
#
_cell.length_a   1.000
_cell.length_b   1.000
_cell.length_c   1.000
_cell.angle_alpha   90.00
_cell.angle_beta   90.00
_cell.angle_gamma   90.00
#
_symmetry.space_group_name_H-M   'P 1'
#
loop_
_entity.id
_entity.type
_entity.pdbx_description
1 polymer ?
#
loop_
_entity_poly.entity_id
_entity_poly.type
_entity_poly.pdbx_seq_one_letter_code
_entity_poly.pdbx_strand_id
1 'polypeptide(L)'
;MTIFGSKNNDRLFGSAGNDTFVSSAGNDVISGGSGFDTVDYRNFGQAISLLPRGGIGKSSFGTDQLLNVERIIAPNVLGNTINASSGARGASLNVDLSQNRLTVNNVPGIGSLNFQVVNFSNVLATGNSDRVVGNNFNNTIDGFAGNDSLFGGGGNDLLIGSAGNDLVVGDAGNDVLLGTNQFSRGKGEFDVLVGGANNDAFVLGDRSGSYYGFGNGDYAQISDLSRGDVIRLGIGETYFARPDAAGFDLFVARGSGFDLVADVRSTFSAALPAGTFRLASGQSLGIFLGA
;
A
#
# COMPACT_ATOMS: atom_id res chain seq x y z
N MET A 1 -32.99 -1.30 12.79
CA MET A 1 -33.27 -0.10 13.62
C MET A 1 -32.23 0.97 13.34
N THR A 2 -32.45 2.24 13.71
CA THR A 2 -31.39 3.26 13.71
C THR A 2 -31.13 3.72 15.13
N ILE A 3 -29.87 3.75 15.55
CA ILE A 3 -29.43 4.01 16.92
C ILE A 3 -28.42 5.15 16.89
N PHE A 4 -28.58 6.09 17.83
CA PHE A 4 -27.73 7.27 17.95
C PHE A 4 -27.03 7.27 19.30
N GLY A 5 -25.70 7.49 19.27
CA GLY A 5 -24.93 7.81 20.46
C GLY A 5 -25.06 9.28 20.89
N SER A 6 -24.54 9.58 22.06
CA SER A 6 -24.27 10.92 22.56
C SER A 6 -22.82 11.31 22.21
N LYS A 7 -22.35 12.50 22.62
CA LYS A 7 -20.92 12.86 22.46
C LYS A 7 -20.00 12.27 23.55
N ASN A 8 -20.57 11.48 24.46
CA ASN A 8 -19.84 10.83 25.55
C ASN A 8 -19.48 9.40 25.14
N ASN A 9 -18.91 8.64 26.08
CA ASN A 9 -18.64 7.22 25.87
C ASN A 9 -19.93 6.42 26.04
N ASP A 10 -20.43 5.84 24.97
CA ASP A 10 -21.70 5.13 24.93
C ASP A 10 -21.54 3.61 24.78
N ARG A 11 -22.59 2.87 25.13
CA ARG A 11 -22.74 1.45 24.83
C ARG A 11 -24.03 1.25 24.05
N LEU A 12 -23.91 0.89 22.78
CA LEU A 12 -25.02 0.80 21.83
C LEU A 12 -25.22 -0.66 21.41
N PHE A 13 -26.48 -1.12 21.39
CA PHE A 13 -26.83 -2.51 21.10
C PHE A 13 -28.00 -2.60 20.09
N GLY A 14 -27.81 -3.34 19.00
CA GLY A 14 -28.81 -3.54 17.93
C GLY A 14 -29.80 -4.68 18.19
N SER A 15 -29.29 -5.78 18.75
CA SER A 15 -30.01 -7.03 19.01
C SER A 15 -30.18 -7.89 17.75
N ALA A 16 -31.38 -8.01 17.18
CA ALA A 16 -31.63 -8.85 16.02
C ALA A 16 -32.19 -8.03 14.86
N GLY A 17 -31.81 -8.39 13.64
CA GLY A 17 -32.18 -7.67 12.43
C GLY A 17 -31.01 -6.84 11.90
N ASN A 18 -31.27 -6.04 10.88
CA ASN A 18 -30.26 -5.17 10.29
C ASN A 18 -30.35 -3.79 10.94
N ASP A 19 -29.36 -3.43 11.73
CA ASP A 19 -29.30 -2.19 12.47
C ASP A 19 -28.30 -1.20 11.88
N THR A 20 -28.53 0.08 12.15
CA THR A 20 -27.68 1.18 11.72
C THR A 20 -27.34 2.04 12.93
N PHE A 21 -26.06 2.19 13.21
CA PHE A 21 -25.54 3.03 14.28
C PHE A 21 -24.95 4.28 13.65
N VAL A 22 -25.40 5.44 14.12
CA VAL A 22 -24.88 6.74 13.63
C VAL A 22 -23.73 7.18 14.54
N SER A 23 -22.60 7.49 13.92
CA SER A 23 -21.37 7.86 14.62
C SER A 23 -21.52 9.08 15.52
N SER A 24 -20.74 9.07 16.60
CA SER A 24 -20.58 10.19 17.54
C SER A 24 -19.11 10.36 17.96
N ALA A 25 -18.82 11.44 18.69
CA ALA A 25 -17.57 11.55 19.43
C ALA A 25 -17.66 10.73 20.73
N GLY A 26 -16.51 10.41 21.32
CA GLY A 26 -16.43 9.56 22.51
C GLY A 26 -15.73 8.24 22.22
N ASN A 27 -15.55 7.44 23.26
CA ASN A 27 -15.07 6.07 23.14
C ASN A 27 -16.25 5.10 23.28
N ASP A 28 -16.83 4.70 22.16
CA ASP A 28 -18.09 3.94 22.16
C ASP A 28 -17.85 2.44 22.02
N VAL A 29 -18.74 1.64 22.61
CA VAL A 29 -18.83 0.20 22.33
C VAL A 29 -20.12 -0.03 21.56
N ILE A 30 -20.00 -0.54 20.35
CA ILE A 30 -21.12 -0.78 19.44
C ILE A 30 -21.21 -2.27 19.16
N SER A 31 -22.35 -2.86 19.48
CA SER A 31 -22.66 -4.25 19.17
C SER A 31 -23.88 -4.34 18.27
N GLY A 32 -23.69 -4.78 17.02
CA GLY A 32 -24.80 -4.99 16.08
C GLY A 32 -25.73 -6.10 16.56
N GLY A 33 -25.17 -7.29 16.74
CA GLY A 33 -25.89 -8.46 17.24
C GLY A 33 -26.03 -9.48 16.12
N SER A 34 -27.25 -9.97 15.87
CA SER A 34 -27.50 -10.89 14.75
C SER A 34 -28.16 -10.16 13.59
N GLY A 35 -27.64 -10.33 12.38
CA GLY A 35 -28.17 -9.70 11.19
C GLY A 35 -27.04 -9.14 10.35
N PHE A 36 -27.35 -8.16 9.51
CA PHE A 36 -26.36 -7.38 8.78
C PHE A 36 -26.38 -5.94 9.31
N ASP A 37 -25.39 -5.60 10.11
CA ASP A 37 -25.35 -4.34 10.85
C ASP A 37 -24.39 -3.33 10.22
N THR A 38 -24.75 -2.05 10.33
CA THR A 38 -24.01 -0.94 9.72
C THR A 38 -23.64 0.11 10.77
N VAL A 39 -22.38 0.58 10.75
CA VAL A 39 -21.97 1.78 11.48
C VAL A 39 -21.65 2.88 10.46
N ASP A 40 -22.35 4.00 10.56
CA ASP A 40 -22.31 5.11 9.61
C ASP A 40 -21.56 6.31 10.20
N TYR A 41 -20.34 6.55 9.69
CA TYR A 41 -19.48 7.68 9.98
C TYR A 41 -19.49 8.76 8.89
N ARG A 42 -20.34 8.68 7.85
CA ARG A 42 -20.24 9.57 6.66
C ARG A 42 -20.18 11.06 6.97
N ASN A 43 -20.86 11.47 8.03
CA ASN A 43 -20.99 12.87 8.45
C ASN A 43 -20.03 13.27 9.59
N PHE A 44 -19.06 12.42 9.95
CA PHE A 44 -18.12 12.71 11.04
C PHE A 44 -17.17 13.87 10.72
N GLY A 45 -16.93 14.14 9.42
CA GLY A 45 -16.20 15.31 8.94
C GLY A 45 -14.68 15.22 9.03
N GLN A 46 -14.11 14.13 9.54
CA GLN A 46 -12.67 13.87 9.59
C GLN A 46 -12.37 12.40 9.31
N ALA A 47 -11.22 12.10 8.70
CA ALA A 47 -10.86 10.73 8.36
C ALA A 47 -10.77 9.83 9.60
N ILE A 48 -11.17 8.56 9.44
CA ILE A 48 -11.08 7.54 10.49
C ILE A 48 -10.11 6.42 10.09
N SER A 49 -9.68 5.63 11.08
CA SER A 49 -8.91 4.41 10.86
C SER A 49 -9.67 3.19 11.37
N LEU A 50 -9.93 2.21 10.51
CA LEU A 50 -10.35 0.87 10.93
C LEU A 50 -9.12 0.11 11.43
N LEU A 51 -9.17 -0.34 12.67
CA LEU A 51 -8.09 -1.01 13.39
C LEU A 51 -8.43 -2.50 13.60
N PRO A 52 -7.45 -3.35 13.93
CA PRO A 52 -7.70 -4.75 14.21
C PRO A 52 -8.68 -4.92 15.38
N ARG A 53 -9.33 -6.09 15.42
CA ARG A 53 -10.32 -6.45 16.46
C ARG A 53 -11.52 -5.49 16.52
N GLY A 54 -11.84 -4.79 15.43
CA GLY A 54 -13.03 -3.93 15.34
C GLY A 54 -12.85 -2.53 15.93
N GLY A 55 -11.62 -2.08 16.18
CA GLY A 55 -11.40 -0.71 16.64
C GLY A 55 -11.65 0.31 15.53
N ILE A 56 -12.20 1.49 15.86
CA ILE A 56 -12.24 2.65 14.98
C ILE A 56 -11.51 3.81 15.65
N GLY A 57 -10.39 4.24 15.08
CA GLY A 57 -9.69 5.45 15.52
C GLY A 57 -10.32 6.70 14.90
N LYS A 58 -10.72 7.66 15.75
CA LYS A 58 -11.37 8.92 15.33
C LYS A 58 -10.53 10.15 15.67
N SER A 59 -9.21 10.03 15.58
CA SER A 59 -8.27 11.11 15.93
C SER A 59 -8.54 11.63 17.36
N SER A 60 -8.68 12.95 17.56
CA SER A 60 -8.95 13.59 18.85
C SER A 60 -10.35 13.35 19.42
N PHE A 61 -11.25 12.71 18.67
CA PHE A 61 -12.63 12.46 19.09
C PHE A 61 -12.85 11.08 19.74
N GLY A 62 -11.77 10.34 20.01
CA GLY A 62 -11.81 9.06 20.71
C GLY A 62 -11.72 7.84 19.79
N THR A 63 -12.09 6.68 20.33
CA THR A 63 -11.97 5.38 19.66
C THR A 63 -13.20 4.52 19.90
N ASP A 64 -13.78 3.94 18.86
CA ASP A 64 -14.88 2.98 19.05
C ASP A 64 -14.39 1.54 19.01
N GLN A 65 -15.17 0.67 19.63
CA GLN A 65 -15.04 -0.78 19.56
C GLN A 65 -16.30 -1.36 18.93
N LEU A 66 -16.16 -1.93 17.74
CA LEU A 66 -17.24 -2.56 17.00
C LEU A 66 -17.24 -4.07 17.25
N LEU A 67 -18.43 -4.64 17.45
CA LEU A 67 -18.67 -6.06 17.67
C LEU A 67 -19.86 -6.49 16.82
N ASN A 68 -19.74 -7.59 16.07
CA ASN A 68 -20.80 -8.10 15.20
C ASN A 68 -21.37 -7.01 14.27
N VAL A 69 -20.50 -6.41 13.47
CA VAL A 69 -20.83 -5.36 12.49
C VAL A 69 -20.24 -5.75 11.16
N GLU A 70 -21.06 -5.78 10.12
CA GLU A 70 -20.66 -6.24 8.79
C GLU A 70 -20.37 -5.09 7.83
N ARG A 71 -20.87 -3.87 8.10
CA ARG A 71 -20.61 -2.69 7.26
C ARG A 71 -20.14 -1.49 8.05
N ILE A 72 -19.06 -0.89 7.56
CA ILE A 72 -18.53 0.38 8.06
C ILE A 72 -18.56 1.37 6.90
N ILE A 73 -19.25 2.49 7.10
CA ILE A 73 -19.28 3.58 6.13
C ILE A 73 -18.44 4.72 6.69
N ALA A 74 -17.27 4.93 6.10
CA ALA A 74 -16.36 5.99 6.54
C ALA A 74 -16.85 7.39 6.08
N PRO A 75 -16.31 8.45 6.69
CA PRO A 75 -16.56 9.84 6.32
C PRO A 75 -16.30 10.10 4.84
N ASN A 76 -17.09 11.00 4.21
CA ASN A 76 -16.87 11.42 2.82
C ASN A 76 -15.68 12.39 2.67
N VAL A 77 -14.51 12.00 3.18
CA VAL A 77 -13.24 12.73 3.09
C VAL A 77 -12.14 11.75 2.68
N LEU A 78 -11.05 12.25 2.11
CA LEU A 78 -9.90 11.41 1.77
C LEU A 78 -9.12 10.99 3.02
N GLY A 79 -8.39 9.87 2.92
CA GLY A 79 -7.45 9.42 3.95
C GLY A 79 -8.04 8.44 4.98
N ASN A 80 -9.28 7.98 4.80
CA ASN A 80 -9.80 6.89 5.61
C ASN A 80 -8.98 5.62 5.38
N THR A 81 -8.51 5.03 6.47
CA THR A 81 -7.47 4.01 6.43
C THR A 81 -7.96 2.70 7.05
N ILE A 82 -7.72 1.58 6.37
CA ILE A 82 -7.75 0.25 6.98
C ILE A 82 -6.34 -0.02 7.47
N ASN A 83 -6.14 -0.10 8.78
CA ASN A 83 -4.83 -0.34 9.36
C ASN A 83 -4.82 -1.70 10.07
N ALA A 84 -4.19 -2.68 9.43
CA ALA A 84 -4.01 -4.04 9.92
C ALA A 84 -2.56 -4.35 10.34
N SER A 85 -1.68 -3.34 10.42
CA SER A 85 -0.26 -3.49 10.77
C SER A 85 -0.01 -4.14 12.14
N SER A 86 -0.99 -4.09 13.03
CA SER A 86 -0.99 -4.74 14.35
C SER A 86 -1.99 -5.91 14.44
N GLY A 87 -2.34 -6.48 13.29
CA GLY A 87 -3.29 -7.58 13.14
C GLY A 87 -2.89 -8.85 13.89
N ALA A 88 -3.83 -9.79 14.02
CA ALA A 88 -3.56 -11.05 14.69
C ALA A 88 -2.51 -11.86 13.92
N ARG A 89 -1.66 -12.60 14.65
CA ARG A 89 -0.64 -13.45 14.03
C ARG A 89 -1.28 -14.46 13.08
N GLY A 90 -0.78 -14.52 11.84
CA GLY A 90 -1.25 -15.41 10.78
C GLY A 90 -2.47 -14.92 10.02
N ALA A 91 -3.11 -13.83 10.44
CA ALA A 91 -4.21 -13.22 9.69
C ALA A 91 -3.67 -12.42 8.49
N SER A 92 -4.37 -12.47 7.37
CA SER A 92 -4.06 -11.70 6.15
C SER A 92 -5.31 -11.05 5.58
N LEU A 93 -5.15 -10.06 4.71
CA LEU A 93 -6.18 -9.29 4.06
C LEU A 93 -6.37 -9.70 2.60
N ASN A 94 -7.62 -9.69 2.18
CA ASN A 94 -8.02 -9.57 0.78
C ASN A 94 -8.98 -8.39 0.68
N VAL A 95 -8.44 -7.24 0.25
CA VAL A 95 -9.14 -5.95 0.14
C VAL A 95 -9.43 -5.67 -1.32
N ASP A 96 -10.64 -5.20 -1.59
CA ASP A 96 -11.01 -4.60 -2.88
C ASP A 96 -11.84 -3.34 -2.61
N LEU A 97 -11.15 -2.19 -2.59
CA LEU A 97 -11.77 -0.89 -2.31
C LEU A 97 -12.69 -0.46 -3.46
N SER A 98 -12.43 -0.89 -4.70
CA SER A 98 -13.32 -0.64 -5.85
C SER A 98 -14.68 -1.30 -5.67
N GLN A 99 -14.72 -2.41 -4.91
CA GLN A 99 -15.93 -3.17 -4.58
C GLN A 99 -16.43 -2.95 -3.14
N ASN A 100 -15.80 -2.04 -2.39
CA ASN A 100 -16.07 -1.82 -0.96
C ASN A 100 -15.97 -3.11 -0.11
N ARG A 101 -15.03 -4.00 -0.40
CA ARG A 101 -14.91 -5.32 0.23
C ARG A 101 -13.61 -5.44 1.02
N LEU A 102 -13.73 -5.97 2.24
CA LEU A 102 -12.61 -6.38 3.07
C LEU A 102 -12.87 -7.82 3.57
N THR A 103 -11.97 -8.73 3.25
CA THR A 103 -11.93 -10.06 3.87
C THR A 103 -10.67 -10.16 4.73
N VAL A 104 -10.82 -10.56 5.98
CA VAL A 104 -9.71 -10.89 6.89
C VAL A 104 -9.66 -12.41 7.02
N ASN A 105 -8.63 -13.03 6.46
CA ASN A 105 -8.42 -14.47 6.47
C ASN A 105 -7.68 -14.92 7.72
N ASN A 106 -7.83 -16.20 8.06
CA ASN A 106 -7.00 -16.88 9.07
C ASN A 106 -6.97 -16.21 10.46
N VAL A 107 -8.08 -15.58 10.87
CA VAL A 107 -8.22 -15.00 12.19
C VAL A 107 -8.21 -16.13 13.24
N PRO A 108 -7.28 -16.12 14.22
CA PRO A 108 -7.16 -17.20 15.18
C PRO A 108 -8.46 -17.49 15.93
N GLY A 109 -8.91 -18.74 15.89
CA GLY A 109 -10.14 -19.20 16.54
C GLY A 109 -11.45 -18.80 15.86
N ILE A 110 -11.39 -18.06 14.75
CA ILE A 110 -12.58 -17.54 14.04
C ILE A 110 -12.61 -18.01 12.58
N GLY A 111 -11.47 -18.02 11.88
CA GLY A 111 -11.41 -18.29 10.45
C GLY A 111 -11.45 -17.01 9.64
N SER A 112 -12.33 -16.92 8.64
CA SER A 112 -12.41 -15.74 7.77
C SER A 112 -13.58 -14.84 8.13
N LEU A 113 -13.34 -13.53 8.14
CA LEU A 113 -14.33 -12.49 8.37
C LEU A 113 -14.50 -11.64 7.11
N ASN A 114 -15.73 -11.24 6.81
CA ASN A 114 -16.05 -10.42 5.63
C ASN A 114 -16.77 -9.15 6.06
N PHE A 115 -16.35 -8.02 5.50
CA PHE A 115 -16.88 -6.70 5.79
C PHE A 115 -17.12 -5.93 4.49
N GLN A 116 -18.13 -5.07 4.52
CA GLN A 116 -18.27 -3.97 3.58
C GLN A 116 -17.63 -2.71 4.15
N VAL A 117 -16.65 -2.17 3.45
CA VAL A 117 -15.87 -0.99 3.85
C VAL A 117 -16.06 0.09 2.80
N VAL A 118 -16.85 1.11 3.13
CA VAL A 118 -17.23 2.17 2.19
C VAL A 118 -16.44 3.44 2.50
N ASN A 119 -15.99 4.15 1.47
CA ASN A 119 -15.20 5.39 1.54
C ASN A 119 -13.79 5.24 2.14
N PHE A 120 -13.23 4.04 2.15
CA PHE A 120 -11.81 3.84 2.49
C PHE A 120 -10.93 4.05 1.26
N SER A 121 -9.76 4.66 1.43
CA SER A 121 -8.80 4.92 0.36
C SER A 121 -7.38 4.48 0.70
N ASN A 122 -7.09 4.15 1.96
CA ASN A 122 -5.75 3.78 2.37
C ASN A 122 -5.77 2.42 3.06
N VAL A 123 -4.68 1.66 2.90
CA VAL A 123 -4.50 0.35 3.53
C VAL A 123 -3.07 0.25 4.06
N LEU A 124 -2.94 -0.04 5.34
CA LEU A 124 -1.71 -0.60 5.92
C LEU A 124 -2.02 -2.06 6.19
N ALA A 125 -1.41 -2.97 5.44
CA ALA A 125 -1.74 -4.38 5.47
C ALA A 125 -1.12 -5.07 6.72
N THR A 126 -1.09 -6.39 6.72
CA THR A 126 -0.56 -7.22 7.82
C THR A 126 0.91 -7.54 7.60
N GLY A 127 1.48 -8.39 8.46
CA GLY A 127 2.82 -8.95 8.24
C GLY A 127 2.81 -10.32 7.54
N ASN A 128 1.76 -10.64 6.78
CA ASN A 128 1.62 -11.86 5.99
C ASN A 128 1.21 -11.49 4.56
N SER A 129 1.30 -12.45 3.63
CA SER A 129 0.86 -12.22 2.24
C SER A 129 -0.58 -11.75 2.12
N ASP A 130 -0.73 -10.53 1.65
CA ASP A 130 -1.95 -9.78 1.49
C ASP A 130 -2.25 -9.50 0.02
N ARG A 131 -3.54 -9.35 -0.29
CA ARG A 131 -3.99 -8.85 -1.59
C ARG A 131 -4.78 -7.57 -1.37
N VAL A 132 -4.35 -6.48 -2.00
CA VAL A 132 -5.01 -5.18 -1.90
C VAL A 132 -5.27 -4.62 -3.29
N VAL A 133 -6.53 -4.35 -3.59
CA VAL A 133 -6.94 -3.58 -4.76
C VAL A 133 -7.51 -2.23 -4.29
N GLY A 134 -6.94 -1.15 -4.80
CA GLY A 134 -7.39 0.22 -4.57
C GLY A 134 -8.70 0.54 -5.27
N ASN A 135 -9.01 1.83 -5.36
CA ASN A 135 -10.20 2.35 -6.03
C ASN A 135 -9.80 3.46 -7.01
N ASN A 136 -10.74 4.36 -7.35
CA ASN A 136 -10.44 5.45 -8.30
C ASN A 136 -9.94 6.74 -7.60
N PHE A 137 -9.64 6.68 -6.31
CA PHE A 137 -9.06 7.79 -5.55
C PHE A 137 -7.57 7.55 -5.37
N ASN A 138 -6.82 8.62 -5.15
CA ASN A 138 -5.42 8.51 -4.73
C ASN A 138 -5.31 7.70 -3.43
N ASN A 139 -4.81 6.48 -3.55
CA ASN A 139 -4.65 5.52 -2.50
C ASN A 139 -3.23 5.58 -1.90
N THR A 140 -3.12 5.24 -0.63
CA THR A 140 -1.84 4.91 0.00
C THR A 140 -1.93 3.50 0.53
N ILE A 141 -1.15 2.60 -0.07
CA ILE A 141 -1.17 1.16 0.21
C ILE A 141 0.25 0.73 0.61
N ASP A 142 0.37 0.15 1.80
CA ASP A 142 1.61 -0.45 2.31
C ASP A 142 1.34 -1.92 2.63
N GLY A 143 2.04 -2.84 1.96
CA GLY A 143 1.99 -4.28 2.15
C GLY A 143 2.58 -4.75 3.48
N PHE A 144 3.46 -3.93 4.07
CA PHE A 144 4.17 -4.22 5.31
C PHE A 144 5.16 -5.38 5.21
N ALA A 145 4.76 -6.60 5.48
CA ALA A 145 5.66 -7.74 5.37
C ALA A 145 4.89 -8.93 4.84
N GLY A 146 5.57 -9.81 4.12
CA GLY A 146 4.92 -10.88 3.38
C GLY A 146 5.18 -10.71 1.91
N ASN A 147 4.68 -11.65 1.11
CA ASN A 147 4.71 -11.52 -0.33
C ASN A 147 3.35 -11.02 -0.77
N ASP A 148 3.24 -9.73 -1.04
CA ASP A 148 1.98 -9.03 -1.23
C ASP A 148 1.64 -8.83 -2.70
N SER A 149 0.36 -8.59 -2.98
CA SER A 149 -0.11 -8.21 -4.30
C SER A 149 -0.95 -6.95 -4.20
N LEU A 150 -0.36 -5.83 -4.61
CA LEU A 150 -0.88 -4.49 -4.48
C LEU A 150 -1.25 -3.94 -5.87
N PHE A 151 -2.49 -3.48 -6.02
CA PHE A 151 -3.01 -2.87 -7.24
C PHE A 151 -3.58 -1.50 -6.89
N GLY A 152 -3.08 -0.43 -7.50
CA GLY A 152 -3.52 0.95 -7.25
C GLY A 152 -4.95 1.20 -7.74
N GLY A 153 -5.27 0.70 -8.92
CA GLY A 153 -6.56 0.93 -9.56
C GLY A 153 -6.54 2.22 -10.38
N GLY A 154 -7.20 3.27 -9.91
CA GLY A 154 -7.22 4.55 -10.61
C GLY A 154 -6.89 5.71 -9.66
N GLY A 155 -6.32 6.79 -10.19
CA GLY A 155 -5.86 7.90 -9.35
C GLY A 155 -4.34 7.86 -9.21
N ASN A 156 -3.75 8.83 -8.53
CA ASN A 156 -2.30 8.87 -8.35
C ASN A 156 -1.93 8.26 -7.01
N ASP A 157 -1.43 7.04 -7.03
CA ASP A 157 -1.27 6.19 -5.87
C ASP A 157 0.15 6.20 -5.30
N LEU A 158 0.26 5.88 -4.01
CA LEU A 158 1.51 5.51 -3.35
C LEU A 158 1.42 4.05 -2.92
N LEU A 159 2.21 3.19 -3.56
CA LEU A 159 2.24 1.75 -3.32
C LEU A 159 3.62 1.33 -2.81
N ILE A 160 3.63 0.64 -1.67
CA ILE A 160 4.85 0.21 -0.97
C ILE A 160 4.70 -1.28 -0.64
N GLY A 161 5.49 -2.16 -1.27
CA GLY A 161 5.50 -3.60 -0.94
C GLY A 161 6.08 -3.85 0.46
N SER A 162 7.14 -3.13 0.80
CA SER A 162 7.87 -3.17 2.07
C SER A 162 8.79 -4.37 2.25
N ALA A 163 8.39 -5.50 2.83
CA ALA A 163 9.31 -6.59 3.14
C ALA A 163 8.82 -7.93 2.58
N GLY A 164 9.60 -8.57 1.73
CA GLY A 164 9.20 -9.80 1.05
C GLY A 164 9.11 -9.58 -0.45
N ASN A 165 8.69 -10.61 -1.18
CA ASN A 165 8.67 -10.57 -2.64
C ASN A 165 7.31 -10.08 -3.12
N ASP A 166 7.23 -8.81 -3.48
CA ASP A 166 5.97 -8.14 -3.73
C ASP A 166 5.65 -7.99 -5.20
N LEU A 167 4.36 -8.04 -5.55
CA LEU A 167 3.83 -7.57 -6.82
C LEU A 167 3.14 -6.22 -6.59
N VAL A 168 3.68 -5.17 -7.19
CA VAL A 168 3.17 -3.80 -7.06
C VAL A 168 2.79 -3.26 -8.43
N VAL A 169 1.50 -2.97 -8.63
CA VAL A 169 0.92 -2.53 -9.90
C VAL A 169 0.21 -1.19 -9.71
N GLY A 170 0.65 -0.14 -10.39
CA GLY A 170 0.06 1.21 -10.34
C GLY A 170 -1.33 1.27 -11.00
N ASP A 171 -1.48 0.57 -12.13
CA ASP A 171 -2.65 0.62 -13.01
C ASP A 171 -2.80 1.99 -13.71
N ALA A 172 -3.79 2.81 -13.38
CA ALA A 172 -4.08 4.04 -14.12
C ALA A 172 -3.86 5.30 -13.26
N GLY A 173 -2.79 6.03 -13.54
CA GLY A 173 -2.50 7.29 -12.86
C GLY A 173 -1.03 7.62 -12.93
N ASN A 174 -0.61 8.68 -12.25
CA ASN A 174 0.83 8.94 -12.09
C ASN A 174 1.23 8.42 -10.71
N ASP A 175 1.70 7.18 -10.67
CA ASP A 175 1.84 6.43 -9.44
C ASP A 175 3.28 6.48 -8.90
N VAL A 176 3.44 6.23 -7.60
CA VAL A 176 4.73 6.09 -6.93
C VAL A 176 4.85 4.69 -6.38
N LEU A 177 5.75 3.91 -6.96
CA LEU A 177 5.91 2.48 -6.67
C LEU A 177 7.24 2.21 -5.97
N LEU A 178 7.14 1.54 -4.83
CA LEU A 178 8.26 1.02 -4.04
C LEU A 178 8.06 -0.49 -3.88
N GLY A 179 9.03 -1.30 -4.31
CA GLY A 179 9.08 -2.72 -3.93
C GLY A 179 9.35 -2.82 -2.44
N THR A 180 10.49 -2.28 -2.02
CA THR A 180 10.88 -2.18 -0.61
C THR A 180 11.09 -0.73 -0.16
N ASN A 181 11.44 -0.53 1.11
CA ASN A 181 11.66 0.78 1.71
C ASN A 181 12.86 0.82 2.67
N GLN A 182 13.09 2.00 3.28
CA GLN A 182 14.22 2.22 4.19
C GLN A 182 14.26 1.30 5.43
N PHE A 183 13.14 0.70 5.83
CA PHE A 183 13.03 -0.20 6.98
C PHE A 183 13.28 -1.68 6.61
N SER A 184 13.27 -2.01 5.31
CA SER A 184 13.50 -3.36 4.79
C SER A 184 14.72 -3.49 3.90
N ARG A 185 15.56 -2.45 3.86
CA ARG A 185 16.77 -2.38 3.05
C ARG A 185 17.63 -3.66 3.10
N GLY A 186 17.93 -4.21 1.93
CA GLY A 186 18.90 -5.29 1.76
C GLY A 186 18.46 -6.65 2.28
N LYS A 187 17.15 -6.94 2.37
CA LYS A 187 16.64 -8.18 2.97
C LYS A 187 16.65 -9.42 2.05
N GLY A 188 17.18 -9.33 0.83
CA GLY A 188 17.22 -10.49 -0.08
C GLY A 188 15.85 -10.78 -0.69
N GLU A 189 15.20 -9.76 -1.24
CA GLU A 189 13.85 -9.80 -1.79
C GLU A 189 13.79 -9.46 -3.29
N PHE A 190 12.76 -9.96 -3.95
CA PHE A 190 12.52 -9.76 -5.38
C PHE A 190 11.12 -9.17 -5.59
N ASP A 191 11.09 -7.93 -6.06
CA ASP A 191 9.84 -7.19 -6.25
C ASP A 191 9.54 -7.00 -7.73
N VAL A 192 8.28 -7.16 -8.13
CA VAL A 192 7.81 -6.86 -9.48
C VAL A 192 7.02 -5.57 -9.44
N LEU A 193 7.51 -4.56 -10.15
CA LEU A 193 6.88 -3.25 -10.27
C LEU A 193 6.33 -3.07 -11.69
N VAL A 194 5.06 -2.68 -11.78
CA VAL A 194 4.35 -2.42 -13.03
C VAL A 194 3.69 -1.04 -12.90
N GLY A 195 4.17 -0.05 -13.64
CA GLY A 195 3.62 1.31 -13.56
C GLY A 195 2.19 1.36 -14.10
N GLY A 196 1.99 0.84 -15.30
CA GLY A 196 0.72 0.90 -16.02
C GLY A 196 0.66 2.09 -16.96
N ALA A 197 -0.43 2.85 -16.91
CA ALA A 197 -0.68 3.97 -17.80
C ALA A 197 -0.29 5.30 -17.16
N ASN A 198 0.15 6.26 -17.99
CA ASN A 198 0.63 7.60 -17.62
C ASN A 198 2.09 7.60 -17.12
N ASN A 199 2.48 8.55 -16.27
CA ASN A 199 3.87 8.79 -15.92
C ASN A 199 4.14 8.37 -14.48
N ASP A 200 4.81 7.24 -14.32
CA ASP A 200 5.02 6.63 -13.02
C ASP A 200 6.42 6.89 -12.46
N ALA A 201 6.56 6.73 -11.15
CA ALA A 201 7.80 6.86 -10.44
C ALA A 201 8.17 5.57 -9.69
N PHE A 202 9.17 4.86 -10.20
CA PHE A 202 9.77 3.71 -9.53
C PHE A 202 10.86 4.20 -8.58
N VAL A 203 10.71 3.95 -7.28
CA VAL A 203 11.62 4.45 -6.26
C VAL A 203 12.46 3.29 -5.71
N LEU A 204 13.77 3.35 -5.97
CA LEU A 204 14.73 2.30 -5.62
C LEU A 204 15.68 2.72 -4.49
N GLY A 205 15.50 3.91 -3.91
CA GLY A 205 16.34 4.40 -2.82
C GLY A 205 15.98 5.79 -2.33
N ASP A 206 16.72 6.25 -1.32
CA ASP A 206 16.48 7.53 -0.64
C ASP A 206 17.79 8.26 -0.30
N ARG A 207 17.74 9.16 0.68
CA ARG A 207 18.90 9.92 1.15
C ARG A 207 20.02 9.06 1.77
N SER A 208 19.71 7.80 2.08
CA SER A 208 20.65 6.85 2.68
C SER A 208 21.17 5.82 1.66
N GLY A 209 20.82 5.95 0.38
CA GLY A 209 21.27 5.08 -0.72
C GLY A 209 20.17 4.16 -1.26
N SER A 210 20.55 3.17 -2.07
CA SER A 210 19.66 2.15 -2.65
C SER A 210 19.00 1.29 -1.59
N TYR A 211 17.69 1.05 -1.72
CA TYR A 211 16.94 0.11 -0.88
C TYR A 211 17.42 -1.34 -1.07
N TYR A 212 18.00 -1.66 -2.23
CA TYR A 212 18.57 -2.97 -2.52
C TYR A 212 20.05 -3.05 -2.13
N GLY A 213 20.44 -4.17 -1.50
CA GLY A 213 21.65 -4.38 -0.71
C GLY A 213 22.67 -5.34 -1.33
N PHE A 214 23.96 -5.06 -1.08
CA PHE A 214 25.04 -5.84 -1.72
C PHE A 214 25.05 -7.32 -1.31
N GLY A 215 24.97 -8.22 -2.30
CA GLY A 215 25.28 -9.64 -2.13
C GLY A 215 24.15 -10.50 -1.59
N ASN A 216 22.93 -9.95 -1.50
CA ASN A 216 21.75 -10.68 -1.04
C ASN A 216 20.83 -11.11 -2.19
N GLY A 217 21.16 -10.72 -3.43
CA GLY A 217 20.40 -11.07 -4.63
C GLY A 217 19.05 -10.36 -4.73
N ASP A 218 18.90 -9.24 -4.03
CA ASP A 218 17.69 -8.43 -4.02
C ASP A 218 17.68 -7.37 -5.11
N TYR A 219 16.56 -7.25 -5.81
CA TYR A 219 16.39 -6.27 -6.89
C TYR A 219 14.91 -6.08 -7.24
N ALA A 220 14.59 -4.94 -7.85
CA ALA A 220 13.29 -4.72 -8.47
C ALA A 220 13.29 -5.18 -9.94
N GLN A 221 12.26 -5.89 -10.37
CA GLN A 221 11.91 -6.00 -11.78
C GLN A 221 10.90 -4.90 -12.14
N ILE A 222 11.32 -3.93 -12.94
CA ILE A 222 10.41 -2.94 -13.54
C ILE A 222 9.95 -3.50 -14.88
N SER A 223 8.66 -3.79 -15.03
CA SER A 223 8.18 -4.63 -16.14
C SER A 223 7.73 -3.85 -17.39
N ASP A 224 7.48 -2.56 -17.27
CA ASP A 224 6.77 -1.79 -18.31
C ASP A 224 7.23 -0.34 -18.42
N LEU A 225 8.50 -0.05 -18.14
CA LEU A 225 9.03 1.32 -18.21
C LEU A 225 8.67 1.97 -19.56
N SER A 226 7.93 3.06 -19.47
CA SER A 226 7.33 3.78 -20.59
C SER A 226 7.92 5.19 -20.72
N ARG A 227 7.46 5.94 -21.73
CA ARG A 227 7.91 7.33 -21.93
C ARG A 227 7.19 8.24 -20.94
N GLY A 228 7.96 8.90 -20.10
CA GLY A 228 7.46 9.87 -19.11
C GLY A 228 7.66 9.37 -17.68
N ASP A 229 7.81 8.05 -17.52
CA ASP A 229 8.19 7.42 -16.27
C ASP A 229 9.59 7.85 -15.82
N VAL A 230 9.80 7.75 -14.51
CA VAL A 230 11.07 8.03 -13.87
C VAL A 230 11.49 6.92 -12.93
N ILE A 231 12.77 6.61 -12.95
CA ILE A 231 13.42 5.81 -11.91
C ILE A 231 14.12 6.78 -10.96
N ARG A 232 13.77 6.70 -9.67
CA ARG A 232 14.38 7.49 -8.59
C ARG A 232 15.36 6.62 -7.82
N LEU A 233 16.62 7.04 -7.83
CA LEU A 233 17.72 6.32 -7.18
C LEU A 233 18.06 6.97 -5.85
N GLY A 234 18.62 6.18 -4.94
CA GLY A 234 19.16 6.71 -3.69
C GLY A 234 20.42 7.54 -3.91
N ILE A 235 20.72 8.47 -3.01
CA ILE A 235 21.87 9.38 -3.14
C ILE A 235 23.14 8.79 -2.50
N GLY A 236 24.30 9.37 -2.82
CA GLY A 236 25.58 8.98 -2.19
C GLY A 236 26.23 7.72 -2.76
N GLU A 237 25.63 7.14 -3.81
CA GLU A 237 26.11 5.95 -4.49
C GLU A 237 26.28 6.20 -6.00
N THR A 238 27.13 5.38 -6.62
CA THR A 238 27.37 5.41 -8.07
C THR A 238 26.56 4.30 -8.73
N TYR A 239 25.86 4.63 -9.81
CA TYR A 239 25.01 3.69 -10.54
C TYR A 239 25.47 3.51 -11.99
N PHE A 240 25.29 2.29 -12.50
CA PHE A 240 25.66 1.89 -13.86
C PHE A 240 24.49 1.17 -14.51
N ALA A 241 24.17 1.53 -15.75
CA ALA A 241 23.19 0.81 -16.55
C ALA A 241 23.90 -0.04 -17.61
N ARG A 242 23.47 -1.29 -17.75
CA ARG A 242 23.93 -2.20 -18.81
C ARG A 242 22.74 -2.57 -19.70
N PRO A 243 22.70 -2.10 -20.96
CA PRO A 243 21.64 -2.46 -21.88
C PRO A 243 21.57 -3.96 -22.14
N ASP A 244 20.37 -4.47 -22.38
CA ASP A 244 20.12 -5.81 -22.89
C ASP A 244 19.06 -5.80 -24.01
N ALA A 245 18.62 -6.97 -24.48
CA ALA A 245 17.69 -7.08 -25.60
C ALA A 245 16.26 -6.60 -25.28
N ALA A 246 15.88 -6.54 -24.00
CA ALA A 246 14.52 -6.19 -23.55
C ALA A 246 14.47 -4.92 -22.68
N GLY A 247 15.62 -4.29 -22.43
CA GLY A 247 15.76 -3.04 -21.69
C GLY A 247 17.18 -2.87 -21.16
N PHE A 248 17.36 -2.86 -19.83
CA PHE A 248 18.67 -2.73 -19.19
C PHE A 248 18.66 -3.21 -17.74
N ASP A 249 19.82 -3.65 -17.29
CA ASP A 249 20.10 -3.89 -15.87
C ASP A 249 20.66 -2.61 -15.24
N LEU A 250 20.20 -2.26 -14.05
CA LEU A 250 20.75 -1.19 -13.23
C LEU A 250 21.54 -1.76 -12.06
N PHE A 251 22.78 -1.31 -11.92
CA PHE A 251 23.70 -1.70 -10.86
C PHE A 251 24.05 -0.53 -9.96
N VAL A 252 24.28 -0.82 -8.68
CA VAL A 252 24.97 0.06 -7.75
C VAL A 252 26.40 -0.43 -7.52
N ALA A 253 27.39 0.47 -7.51
CA ALA A 253 28.77 0.12 -7.16
C ALA A 253 29.04 0.38 -5.69
N ARG A 254 29.55 -0.64 -5.00
CA ARG A 254 29.96 -0.57 -3.59
C ARG A 254 31.30 -1.29 -3.43
N GLY A 255 32.31 -0.57 -2.95
CA GLY A 255 33.67 -1.10 -2.85
C GLY A 255 34.21 -1.51 -4.23
N SER A 256 34.63 -2.77 -4.37
CA SER A 256 35.14 -3.35 -5.62
C SER A 256 34.10 -4.12 -6.44
N GLY A 257 32.83 -4.13 -6.02
CA GLY A 257 31.78 -4.94 -6.63
C GLY A 257 30.63 -4.11 -7.20
N PHE A 258 29.82 -4.77 -8.02
CA PHE A 258 28.54 -4.27 -8.52
C PHE A 258 27.42 -5.17 -8.00
N ASP A 259 26.28 -4.57 -7.77
CA ASP A 259 25.09 -5.25 -7.27
C ASP A 259 23.88 -4.82 -8.08
N LEU A 260 23.08 -5.78 -8.53
CA LEU A 260 21.90 -5.52 -9.34
C LEU A 260 20.84 -4.92 -8.42
N VAL A 261 20.31 -3.75 -8.77
CA VAL A 261 19.24 -3.10 -7.99
C VAL A 261 17.94 -3.03 -8.78
N ALA A 262 18.01 -3.10 -10.11
CA ALA A 262 16.83 -3.33 -10.93
C ALA A 262 17.14 -4.03 -12.25
N ASP A 263 16.24 -4.93 -12.64
CA ASP A 263 16.06 -5.41 -14.02
C ASP A 263 14.92 -4.61 -14.65
N VAL A 264 15.21 -3.83 -15.69
CA VAL A 264 14.26 -2.90 -16.29
C VAL A 264 13.89 -3.34 -17.68
N ARG A 265 12.60 -3.60 -17.89
CA ARG A 265 11.98 -3.86 -19.18
C ARG A 265 11.33 -2.58 -19.69
N SER A 266 11.54 -2.29 -20.97
CA SER A 266 11.02 -1.07 -21.59
C SER A 266 10.29 -1.35 -22.90
N THR A 267 9.35 -0.48 -23.24
CA THR A 267 8.58 -0.56 -24.50
C THR A 267 9.19 0.24 -25.66
N PHE A 268 10.36 0.87 -25.45
CA PHE A 268 11.05 1.70 -26.44
C PHE A 268 12.51 1.24 -26.64
N SER A 269 13.03 1.31 -27.87
CA SER A 269 14.36 0.75 -28.20
C SER A 269 15.55 1.64 -27.82
N ALA A 270 16.52 1.02 -27.15
CA ALA A 270 17.98 1.21 -27.19
C ALA A 270 18.63 2.55 -26.77
N ALA A 271 17.91 3.66 -26.65
CA ALA A 271 18.44 4.87 -26.01
C ALA A 271 17.49 5.33 -24.90
N LEU A 272 17.94 5.33 -23.65
CA LEU A 272 17.12 5.83 -22.55
C LEU A 272 16.86 7.34 -22.77
N PRO A 273 15.58 7.78 -22.76
CA PRO A 273 15.24 9.18 -22.93
C PRO A 273 15.96 10.07 -21.90
N ALA A 274 16.31 11.28 -22.32
CA ALA A 274 16.76 12.29 -21.37
C ALA A 274 15.66 12.52 -20.31
N GLY A 275 16.03 12.43 -19.03
CA GLY A 275 15.11 12.63 -17.91
C GLY A 275 14.49 11.36 -17.30
N THR A 276 14.74 10.17 -17.87
CA THR A 276 14.28 8.88 -17.31
C THR A 276 14.83 8.61 -15.91
N PHE A 277 16.03 9.11 -15.61
CA PHE A 277 16.59 9.05 -14.26
C PHE A 277 16.50 10.41 -13.61
N ARG A 278 15.93 10.45 -12.40
CA ARG A 278 16.10 11.59 -11.51
C ARG A 278 17.23 11.29 -10.55
N LEU A 279 18.40 11.78 -10.94
CA LEU A 279 19.58 11.80 -10.11
C LEU A 279 19.58 13.04 -9.21
N ALA A 280 19.91 12.88 -7.93
CA ALA A 280 20.18 13.99 -7.03
C ALA A 280 21.54 14.64 -7.35
N SER A 281 21.76 15.86 -6.84
CA SER A 281 23.04 16.58 -6.93
C SER A 281 24.22 15.70 -6.50
N GLY A 282 25.26 15.62 -7.34
CA GLY A 282 26.49 14.84 -7.07
C GLY A 282 26.47 13.40 -7.58
N GLN A 283 25.38 12.94 -8.19
CA GLN A 283 25.34 11.64 -8.86
C GLN A 283 25.80 11.75 -10.32
N SER A 284 26.52 10.75 -10.79
CA SER A 284 26.73 10.48 -12.21
C SER A 284 26.08 9.15 -12.56
N LEU A 285 25.23 9.13 -13.58
CA LEU A 285 24.99 7.88 -14.30
C LEU A 285 26.29 7.57 -15.04
N GLY A 286 26.94 6.47 -14.70
CA GLY A 286 28.13 6.02 -15.41
C GLY A 286 27.86 5.87 -16.92
N ILE A 287 28.92 5.93 -17.72
CA ILE A 287 28.88 5.84 -19.19
C ILE A 287 27.95 4.69 -19.61
N PHE A 288 26.98 5.01 -20.47
CA PHE A 288 26.27 4.00 -21.26
C PHE A 288 27.28 3.24 -22.10
N LEU A 289 27.54 1.99 -21.73
CA LEU A 289 28.27 1.05 -22.59
C LEU A 289 27.31 0.60 -23.70
N GLY A 290 27.01 1.50 -24.65
CA GLY A 290 26.07 1.21 -25.73
C GLY A 290 25.71 2.36 -26.67
N ALA A 291 26.36 3.52 -26.59
CA ALA A 291 26.27 4.57 -27.62
C ALA A 291 27.37 4.38 -28.67
#